data_AF-A0A4Z0RJ53-F1
#
_entry.id   AF-A0A4Z0RJ53-F1
#
_cell.length_a   1.000
_cell.length_b   1.000
_cell.length_c   1.000
_cell.angle_alpha   90.00
_cell.angle_beta   90.00
_cell.angle_gamma   90.00
#
_symmetry.space_group_name_H-M   'P 1'
#
loop_
_entity.id
_entity.type
_entity.pdbx_description
1 polymer ?
#
loop_
_entity_poly.entity_id
_entity_poly.type
_entity_poly.pdbx_seq_one_letter_code
_entity_poly.pdbx_strand_id
1 'polypeptide(L)'
;MNNILISAINTIRQSFSHGSYANASDANLEEKINQYLHAAPAINDYVVGLDLYEYDGKKLVVVSYDESANISVGETMMWQMYDETSRIEGVEYRILSTYMVGKLQLDLPEALLSYHR
;
A
#
# COMPACT_ATOMS: atom_id res chain seq x y z
N MET A 1 -5.51 11.49 6.18
CA MET A 1 -4.58 10.34 6.25
C MET A 1 -5.20 9.11 5.60
N ASN A 2 -6.45 8.76 5.94
CA ASN A 2 -7.18 7.64 5.31
C ASN A 2 -7.26 7.77 3.78
N ASN A 3 -7.49 8.98 3.23
CA ASN A 3 -7.50 9.22 1.77
C ASN A 3 -6.19 8.78 1.07
N ILE A 4 -5.03 8.99 1.72
CA ILE A 4 -3.73 8.60 1.18
C ILE A 4 -3.62 7.09 1.09
N LEU A 5 -4.00 6.38 2.16
CA LEU A 5 -3.98 4.92 2.18
C LEU A 5 -4.93 4.30 1.16
N ILE A 6 -6.14 4.85 0.99
CA ILE A 6 -7.10 4.36 -0.01
C ILE A 6 -6.58 4.56 -1.41
N SER A 7 -6.01 5.74 -1.69
CA SER A 7 -5.43 5.97 -2.99
C SER A 7 -4.24 5.05 -3.23
N ALA A 8 -3.41 4.78 -2.22
CA ALA A 8 -2.33 3.80 -2.34
C ALA A 8 -2.89 2.40 -2.67
N ILE A 9 -3.92 1.95 -1.94
CA ILE A 9 -4.63 0.70 -2.22
C ILE A 9 -5.14 0.67 -3.67
N ASN A 10 -5.82 1.72 -4.12
CA ASN A 10 -6.35 1.79 -5.49
C ASN A 10 -5.24 1.84 -6.54
N THR A 11 -4.15 2.56 -6.30
CA THR A 11 -2.99 2.63 -7.20
C THR A 11 -2.34 1.26 -7.35
N ILE A 12 -2.10 0.56 -6.23
CA ILE A 12 -1.61 -0.82 -6.23
C ILE A 12 -2.54 -1.71 -7.07
N ARG A 13 -3.84 -1.69 -6.80
CA ARG A 13 -4.83 -2.51 -7.54
C ARG A 13 -4.84 -2.21 -9.03
N GLN A 14 -4.75 -0.95 -9.42
CA GLN A 14 -4.69 -0.54 -10.82
C GLN A 14 -3.42 -1.04 -11.51
N SER A 15 -2.26 -0.97 -10.85
CA SER A 15 -1.00 -1.51 -11.38
C SER A 15 -1.11 -3.01 -11.72
N PHE A 16 -1.94 -3.75 -10.97
CA PHE A 16 -2.19 -5.17 -11.21
C PHE A 16 -3.49 -5.46 -11.99
N SER A 17 -4.09 -4.46 -12.64
CA SER A 17 -5.32 -4.60 -13.45
C SER A 17 -6.55 -5.13 -12.71
N HIS A 18 -6.62 -4.92 -11.40
CA HIS A 18 -7.74 -5.39 -10.58
C HIS A 18 -8.81 -4.33 -10.26
N GLY A 19 -8.73 -3.15 -10.89
CA GLY A 19 -9.75 -2.09 -10.77
C GLY A 19 -9.64 -1.21 -9.52
N SER A 20 -10.59 -0.28 -9.36
CA SER A 20 -10.70 0.60 -8.19
C SER A 20 -11.59 -0.04 -7.12
N TYR A 21 -11.22 0.05 -5.84
CA TYR A 21 -11.86 -0.71 -4.77
C TYR A 21 -12.70 0.14 -3.81
N ALA A 22 -12.19 1.30 -3.38
CA ALA A 22 -12.90 2.20 -2.46
C ALA A 22 -12.73 3.65 -2.89
N ASN A 23 -13.76 4.48 -2.69
CA ASN A 23 -13.68 5.91 -2.90
C ASN A 23 -13.45 6.63 -1.56
N ALA A 24 -12.61 7.67 -1.56
CA ALA A 24 -12.42 8.54 -0.40
C ALA A 24 -13.73 9.16 0.11
N SER A 25 -14.76 9.29 -0.73
CA SER A 25 -16.09 9.78 -0.35
C SER A 25 -17.05 8.71 0.18
N ASP A 26 -16.62 7.46 0.34
CA ASP A 26 -17.49 6.38 0.82
C ASP A 26 -17.85 6.58 2.30
N ALA A 27 -19.13 6.41 2.65
CA ALA A 27 -19.64 6.63 4.01
C ALA A 27 -19.09 5.66 5.07
N ASN A 28 -18.64 4.46 4.66
CA ASN A 28 -18.11 3.41 5.55
C ASN A 28 -16.65 3.07 5.21
N LEU A 29 -15.85 4.12 5.04
CA LEU A 29 -14.50 4.02 4.50
C LEU A 29 -13.57 3.12 5.31
N GLU A 30 -13.56 3.27 6.63
CA GLU A 30 -12.73 2.47 7.53
C GLU A 30 -13.14 1.00 7.52
N GLU A 31 -14.45 0.74 7.49
CA GLU A 31 -14.97 -0.63 7.38
C GLU A 31 -14.60 -1.25 6.04
N LYS A 32 -14.63 -0.50 4.93
CA LYS A 32 -14.18 -0.99 3.62
C LYS A 32 -12.68 -1.25 3.57
N ILE A 33 -11.85 -0.40 4.17
CA ILE A 33 -10.39 -0.64 4.28
C ILE A 33 -10.14 -1.91 5.11
N ASN A 34 -10.81 -2.04 6.26
CA ASN A 34 -10.67 -3.23 7.10
C ASN A 34 -11.20 -4.47 6.39
N GLN A 35 -12.38 -4.42 5.78
CA GLN A 35 -12.92 -5.51 4.97
C GLN A 35 -11.97 -5.85 3.82
N TYR A 36 -11.31 -4.88 3.21
CA TYR A 36 -10.34 -5.12 2.14
C TYR A 36 -9.10 -5.88 2.61
N LEU A 37 -8.53 -5.43 3.73
CA LEU A 37 -7.34 -6.04 4.32
C LEU A 37 -7.66 -7.41 4.96
N HIS A 38 -8.90 -7.61 5.41
CA HIS A 38 -9.38 -8.88 5.98
C HIS A 38 -10.01 -9.84 4.97
N ALA A 39 -10.47 -9.39 3.79
CA ALA A 39 -11.07 -10.22 2.73
C ALA A 39 -10.01 -10.83 1.79
N ALA A 40 -8.99 -11.47 2.38
CA ALA A 40 -8.11 -12.40 1.69
C ALA A 40 -8.93 -13.60 1.21
N PRO A 41 -9.21 -13.79 -0.10
CA PRO A 41 -8.25 -14.38 -1.05
C PRO A 41 -8.48 -13.96 -2.53
N ALA A 42 -8.98 -12.75 -2.75
CA ALA A 42 -9.33 -12.30 -4.09
C ALA A 42 -8.88 -10.87 -4.28
N ILE A 43 -7.58 -10.73 -4.55
CA ILE A 43 -7.00 -9.91 -5.62
C ILE A 43 -5.50 -9.84 -5.33
N ASN A 44 -4.80 -10.93 -5.68
CA ASN A 44 -3.42 -11.27 -5.32
C ASN A 44 -3.07 -11.02 -3.84
N ASP A 45 -3.29 -12.08 -3.05
CA ASP A 45 -3.42 -12.24 -1.59
C ASP A 45 -2.22 -11.88 -0.70
N TYR A 46 -1.31 -11.07 -1.22
CA TYR A 46 0.03 -10.98 -0.67
C TYR A 46 0.21 -9.75 0.19
N VAL A 47 -0.50 -8.65 -0.03
CA VAL A 47 -0.39 -7.49 0.87
C VAL A 47 -0.96 -7.84 2.24
N VAL A 48 -0.10 -7.86 3.24
CA VAL A 48 -0.45 -8.16 4.64
C VAL A 48 -0.46 -6.92 5.51
N GLY A 49 0.05 -5.80 5.00
CA GLY A 49 0.00 -4.55 5.73
C GLY A 49 0.37 -3.32 4.93
N LEU A 50 -0.03 -2.17 5.47
CA LEU A 50 0.23 -0.83 4.97
C LEU A 50 0.57 0.08 6.15
N ASP A 51 1.74 0.70 6.09
CA ASP A 51 2.18 1.68 7.07
C ASP A 51 2.36 3.04 6.40
N LEU A 52 1.80 4.09 7.01
CA LEU A 52 1.97 5.46 6.58
C LEU A 52 3.00 6.15 7.49
N TYR A 53 4.04 6.70 6.87
CA TYR A 53 5.09 7.46 7.52
C TYR A 53 5.07 8.91 7.05
N GLU A 54 5.69 9.77 7.85
CA GLU A 54 6.22 11.04 7.39
C GLU A 54 7.74 10.97 7.40
N TYR A 55 8.33 11.07 6.23
CA TYR A 55 9.77 10.91 6.03
C TYR A 55 10.27 12.05 5.14
N ASP A 56 11.26 12.79 5.64
CA ASP A 56 11.83 13.96 4.95
C ASP A 56 10.78 14.97 4.46
N GLY A 57 9.77 15.24 5.31
CA GLY A 57 8.67 16.16 4.99
C GLY A 57 7.67 15.65 3.94
N LYS A 58 7.78 14.39 3.50
CA LYS A 58 6.86 13.75 2.56
C LYS A 58 6.08 12.62 3.22
N LYS A 59 4.91 12.31 2.66
CA LYS A 59 4.15 11.11 3.06
C LYS A 59 4.68 9.89 2.32
N LEU A 60 4.95 8.83 3.07
CA LEU A 60 5.45 7.57 2.52
C LEU A 60 4.52 6.44 2.97
N VAL A 61 4.00 5.67 2.03
CA VAL A 61 3.25 4.45 2.29
C VAL A 61 4.17 3.26 2.05
N VAL A 62 4.39 2.43 3.05
CA VAL A 62 5.12 1.18 2.90
C VAL A 62 4.13 0.03 2.83
N VAL A 63 4.30 -0.80 1.81
CA VAL A 63 3.47 -1.97 1.54
C VAL A 63 4.24 -3.21 1.95
N SER A 64 3.67 -3.94 2.91
CA SER A 64 4.18 -5.23 3.37
C SER A 64 3.45 -6.34 2.64
N TYR A 65 4.19 -7.33 2.13
CA TYR A 65 3.63 -8.50 1.47
C TYR A 65 4.14 -9.83 2.04
N ASP A 66 3.33 -10.87 1.93
CA ASP A 66 3.61 -12.23 2.36
C ASP A 66 4.53 -12.91 1.34
N GLU A 67 5.82 -12.98 1.65
CA GLU A 67 6.82 -13.63 0.81
C GLU A 67 6.64 -15.14 0.72
N SER A 68 5.89 -15.75 1.65
CA SER A 68 5.64 -17.20 1.66
C SER A 68 4.51 -17.61 0.73
N ALA A 69 3.76 -16.64 0.23
CA ALA A 69 2.63 -16.90 -0.62
C ALA A 69 3.06 -17.27 -2.04
N ASN A 70 2.27 -18.09 -2.73
CA ASN A 70 2.65 -18.70 -4.00
C ASN A 70 2.41 -17.74 -5.17
N ILE A 71 3.15 -16.63 -5.18
CA ILE A 71 3.07 -15.57 -6.19
C ILE A 71 3.75 -16.03 -7.48
N SER A 72 3.22 -15.65 -8.65
CA SER A 72 3.96 -15.85 -9.90
C SER A 72 5.29 -15.07 -9.87
N VAL A 73 6.34 -15.58 -10.51
CA VAL A 73 7.68 -14.97 -10.47
C VAL A 73 7.66 -13.51 -10.95
N GLY A 74 6.89 -13.22 -12.01
CA GLY A 74 6.77 -11.85 -12.55
C GLY A 74 6.09 -10.89 -11.59
N GLU A 75 5.02 -11.32 -10.91
CA GLU A 75 4.33 -10.51 -9.91
C GLU A 75 5.16 -10.32 -8.64
N THR A 76 5.91 -11.35 -8.22
CA THR A 76 6.85 -11.27 -7.08
C THR A 76 7.89 -10.18 -7.31
N MET A 77 8.49 -10.17 -8.50
CA MET A 77 9.45 -9.14 -8.88
C MET A 77 8.81 -7.75 -8.92
N MET A 78 7.56 -7.63 -9.39
CA MET A 78 6.83 -6.36 -9.40
C MET A 78 6.61 -5.84 -7.97
N TRP A 79 6.23 -6.69 -7.02
CA TRP A 79 6.07 -6.33 -5.61
C TRP A 79 7.39 -5.88 -4.99
N GLN A 80 8.46 -6.66 -5.18
CA GLN A 80 9.78 -6.30 -4.67
C GLN A 80 10.21 -4.94 -5.19
N MET A 81 9.97 -4.64 -6.46
CA MET A 81 10.40 -3.38 -7.07
C MET A 81 9.38 -2.24 -6.97
N TYR A 82 8.27 -2.41 -6.24
CA TYR A 82 7.20 -1.43 -6.22
C TYR A 82 7.69 -0.09 -5.63
N ASP A 83 7.66 0.93 -6.48
CA ASP A 83 8.06 2.30 -6.18
C ASP A 83 7.25 3.24 -7.06
N GLU A 84 6.21 3.84 -6.47
CA GLU A 84 5.24 4.66 -7.19
C GLU A 84 5.06 5.99 -6.47
N THR A 85 4.94 7.09 -7.22
CA THR A 85 4.65 8.42 -6.64
C THR A 85 3.31 8.90 -7.13
N SER A 86 2.48 9.39 -6.22
CA SER A 86 1.13 9.86 -6.54
C SER A 86 0.78 11.11 -5.73
N ARG A 87 -0.34 11.75 -6.11
CA ARG A 87 -0.81 13.00 -5.52
C ARG A 87 -2.30 12.95 -5.23
N ILE A 88 -2.68 13.39 -4.03
CA ILE A 88 -4.08 13.55 -3.62
C ILE A 88 -4.22 14.93 -3.02
N GLU A 89 -5.17 15.72 -3.54
CA GLU A 89 -5.47 17.06 -3.02
C GLU A 89 -4.22 17.96 -2.89
N GLY A 90 -3.25 17.78 -3.80
CA GLY A 90 -1.98 18.52 -3.80
C GLY A 90 -0.90 17.97 -2.86
N VAL A 91 -1.20 16.96 -2.05
CA VAL A 91 -0.23 16.27 -1.20
C VAL A 91 0.45 15.16 -2.00
N GLU A 92 1.77 15.26 -2.16
CA GLU A 92 2.60 14.20 -2.75
C GLU A 92 2.88 13.11 -1.73
N TYR A 93 2.71 11.86 -2.16
CA TYR A 93 3.08 10.69 -1.39
C TYR A 93 3.73 9.65 -2.28
N ARG A 94 4.66 8.89 -1.69
CA ARG A 94 5.35 7.79 -2.34
C ARG A 94 4.85 6.47 -1.77
N ILE A 95 4.79 5.43 -2.58
CA ILE A 95 4.44 4.07 -2.20
C ILE A 95 5.68 3.21 -2.45
N LEU A 96 6.16 2.52 -1.43
CA LEU A 96 7.31 1.61 -1.51
C LEU A 96 6.96 0.23 -0.99
N SER A 97 7.57 -0.80 -1.53
CA SER A 97 7.61 -2.11 -0.87
C SER A 97 8.59 -2.12 0.31
N THR A 98 8.40 -3.01 1.27
CA THR A 98 9.39 -3.27 2.34
C THR A 98 10.78 -3.61 1.79
N TYR A 99 10.84 -4.32 0.66
CA TYR A 99 12.11 -4.56 -0.04
C TYR A 99 12.79 -3.26 -0.49
N MET A 100 12.04 -2.33 -1.10
CA MET A 100 12.60 -1.05 -1.54
C MET A 100 13.03 -0.18 -0.36
N VAL A 101 12.32 -0.21 0.76
CA VAL A 101 12.75 0.44 2.01
C VAL A 101 14.13 -0.06 2.43
N GLY A 102 14.32 -1.38 2.48
CA GLY A 102 15.61 -1.99 2.83
C GLY A 102 16.71 -1.71 1.81
N LYS A 103 16.40 -1.80 0.52
CA LYS A 103 17.34 -1.53 -0.57
C LYS A 103 17.82 -0.07 -0.58
N LEU A 104 16.92 0.87 -0.27
CA LEU A 104 17.21 2.29 -0.17
C LEU A 104 17.81 2.69 1.18
N GLN A 105 17.90 1.74 2.14
CA GLN A 105 18.41 1.97 3.49
C GLN A 105 17.68 3.12 4.20
N LEU A 106 16.35 3.18 4.04
CA LEU A 106 15.55 4.22 4.67
C LEU A 106 15.40 3.92 6.16
N ASP A 107 15.77 4.88 7.00
CA ASP A 107 15.55 4.83 8.44
C ASP A 107 14.18 5.45 8.75
N LEU A 108 13.15 4.61 8.79
CA LEU A 108 11.77 5.07 8.93
C LEU A 108 11.46 5.38 10.41
N PRO A 109 10.80 6.51 10.69
CA PRO A 109 10.34 6.82 12.04
C PRO A 109 9.16 5.91 12.42
N GLU A 110 8.57 6.15 13.60
CA GLU A 110 7.32 5.51 13.97
C GLU A 110 6.22 5.80 12.93
N ALA A 111 5.47 4.77 12.56
CA ALA A 111 4.37 4.90 11.62
C ALA A 111 3.27 5.80 12.21
N LEU A 112 2.78 6.73 11.41
CA LEU A 112 1.64 7.58 11.76
C LEU A 112 0.34 6.79 11.82
N LEU A 113 0.26 5.74 11.00
CA LEU A 113 -0.89 4.87 10.87
C LEU A 113 -0.44 3.54 10.29
N SER A 114 -0.91 2.45 10.89
CA SER A 114 -0.54 1.09 10.52
C SER A 114 -1.78 0.24 10.40
N TYR A 115 -1.89 -0.49 9.30
CA TYR A 115 -2.91 -1.51 9.12
C TYR A 115 -2.25 -2.82 8.72
N HIS A 116 -2.54 -3.89 9.45
CA HIS A 116 -1.95 -5.21 9.24
C HIS A 116 -3.04 -6.28 9.40
N ARG A 117 -2.89 -7.40 8.69
CA ARG A 117 -3.74 -8.60 8.84
C ARG A 117 -3.27 -9.48 10.00
#